data_AF-C5C593-F1
#
_entry.id   AF-C5C593-F1
#
_cell.length_a   1.000
_cell.length_b   1.000
_cell.length_c   1.000
_cell.angle_alpha   90.00
_cell.angle_beta   90.00
_cell.angle_gamma   90.00
#
_symmetry.space_group_name_H-M   'P 1'
#
loop_
_entity.id
_entity.type
_entity.pdbx_description
1 polymer ?
#
loop_
_entity_poly.entity_id
_entity_poly.type
_entity_poly.pdbx_seq_one_letter_code
_entity_poly.pdbx_strand_id
1 'polypeptide(L)'
;MTDHDPRSATPPQRDWLPRYAPAPPASASPLPGTRPPTPEELAQSLGVTLPPAPPPPPPPPPGPSPSSIAQPGYPPPPPPPGHPPSATSGLPVHPAGATPDATGEHSDVAAIPREKLPAFSTSATGDAVVVDPHEAPDDETVPVGLWAGIVVVLGVPAVTMAVLRFMPEGSDGAATHWTPPWWAIVILVVLVMATGLVAASMHSDLAERYGQRRVASRITEVPVFLAVAVGCLTAVAIMAPPWPPGLGTGDGASTFDVVSSIIPVVFSVAALVWAFVSLALARAGLRAVRAEQERMRELRAAGRAAPGTITERSFLRKWSDSRPQFSVRIAYSTPAGPRQLAAHMIASTSHLPTVGSPVVVTYRPWDHPAAARALIELDPRRTALFDEHTHPYIQPSADGGGS
;
A
#
# COMPACT_ATOMS: atom_id res chain seq x y z
N MET A 1 30.51 30.20 49.98
CA MET A 1 29.39 29.23 50.04
C MET A 1 28.28 29.89 49.25
N THR A 2 28.32 29.69 47.94
CA THR A 2 27.51 30.42 46.96
C THR A 2 26.78 29.36 46.17
N ASP A 3 25.48 29.33 46.37
CA ASP A 3 24.53 28.37 45.81
C ASP A 3 24.36 28.67 44.32
N HIS A 4 24.78 27.74 43.47
CA HIS A 4 24.76 27.89 42.01
C HIS A 4 23.58 27.07 41.49
N ASP A 5 22.46 27.75 41.25
CA ASP A 5 21.22 27.16 40.74
C ASP A 5 21.39 26.70 39.27
N PRO A 6 21.33 25.38 38.97
CA PRO A 6 21.53 24.87 37.62
C PRO A 6 20.29 24.98 36.72
N ARG A 7 19.23 25.70 37.12
CA ARG A 7 17.96 25.76 36.37
C ARG A 7 17.76 26.95 35.43
N SER A 8 18.74 27.84 35.28
CA SER A 8 18.62 29.02 34.41
C SER A 8 19.19 28.85 32.99
N ALA A 9 19.47 27.63 32.54
CA ALA A 9 19.93 27.38 31.17
C ALA A 9 18.75 27.40 30.19
N THR A 10 18.38 28.60 29.73
CA THR A 10 17.53 28.79 28.55
C THR A 10 18.20 28.09 27.35
N PRO A 11 17.55 27.11 26.70
CA PRO A 11 18.12 26.48 25.52
C PRO A 11 18.28 27.52 24.41
N PRO A 12 19.38 27.48 23.63
CA PRO A 12 19.57 28.40 22.51
C PRO A 12 18.44 28.19 21.51
N GLN A 13 17.67 29.24 21.28
CA GLN A 13 16.68 29.35 20.23
C GLN A 13 17.38 29.17 18.88
N ARG A 14 17.43 27.92 18.39
CA ARG A 14 17.93 27.60 17.06
C ARG A 14 16.89 28.08 16.05
N ASP A 15 17.22 29.17 15.37
CA ASP A 15 16.56 29.65 14.16
C ASP A 15 16.64 28.58 13.05
N TRP A 16 15.71 27.62 13.08
CA TRP A 16 15.48 26.65 12.00
C TRP A 16 14.44 27.13 11.00
N LEU A 17 14.26 28.45 10.84
CA LEU A 17 13.48 28.95 9.72
C LEU A 17 14.27 28.66 8.43
N PRO A 18 13.76 27.82 7.51
CA PRO A 18 14.36 27.68 6.21
C PRO A 18 14.35 29.08 5.58
N ARG A 19 15.54 29.58 5.23
CA ARG A 19 15.65 30.74 4.35
C ARG A 19 14.95 30.36 3.06
N TYR A 20 13.72 30.81 2.89
CA TYR A 20 13.00 30.72 1.63
C TYR A 20 13.90 31.34 0.57
N ALA A 21 14.35 30.51 -0.38
CA ALA A 21 14.93 31.02 -1.60
C ALA A 21 13.92 32.01 -2.22
N PRO A 22 14.36 33.17 -2.71
CA PRO A 22 13.47 34.10 -3.38
C PRO A 22 12.76 33.35 -4.52
N ALA A 23 11.43 33.49 -4.58
CA ALA A 23 10.63 32.92 -5.63
C ALA A 23 11.23 33.29 -7.00
N PRO A 24 11.34 32.33 -7.94
CA PRO A 24 11.76 32.66 -9.30
C PRO A 24 10.85 33.77 -9.84
N PRO A 25 11.40 34.74 -10.60
CA PRO A 25 10.60 35.81 -11.17
C PRO A 25 9.44 35.20 -11.95
N ALA A 26 8.23 35.70 -11.66
CA ALA A 26 6.99 35.28 -12.30
C ALA A 26 7.21 35.20 -13.81
N SER A 27 7.01 34.00 -14.36
CA SER A 27 7.06 33.74 -15.79
C SER A 27 6.25 34.82 -16.50
N ALA A 28 6.91 35.49 -17.44
CA ALA A 28 6.33 36.51 -18.29
C ALA A 28 4.97 36.03 -18.81
N SER A 29 3.93 36.83 -18.57
CA SER A 29 2.60 36.59 -19.12
C SER A 29 2.73 36.36 -20.63
N PRO A 30 2.16 35.27 -21.17
CA PRO A 30 2.18 35.04 -22.61
C PRO A 30 1.51 36.23 -23.31
N LEU A 31 2.21 36.79 -24.29
CA LEU A 31 1.69 37.85 -25.15
C LEU A 31 0.34 37.41 -25.73
N PRO A 32 -0.72 38.24 -25.63
CA PRO A 32 -2.01 37.91 -26.22
C PRO A 32 -1.86 37.84 -27.75
N GLY A 33 -2.07 36.66 -28.32
CA GLY A 33 -2.15 36.46 -29.77
C GLY A 33 -1.28 35.35 -30.36
N THR A 34 -0.35 34.77 -29.61
CA THR A 34 0.45 33.63 -30.11
C THR A 34 -0.18 32.31 -29.72
N ARG A 35 -0.76 31.60 -30.69
CA ARG A 35 -1.17 30.20 -30.54
C ARG A 35 0.10 29.37 -30.22
N PRO A 36 0.07 28.47 -29.22
CA PRO A 36 1.19 27.58 -28.97
C PRO A 36 1.51 26.77 -30.24
N PRO A 37 2.80 26.62 -30.60
CA PRO A 37 3.19 25.88 -31.79
C PRO A 37 2.66 24.45 -31.69
N THR A 38 2.10 23.97 -32.79
CA THR A 38 1.63 22.59 -32.88
C THR A 38 2.82 21.63 -32.81
N PRO A 39 2.62 20.38 -32.35
CA PRO A 39 3.70 19.37 -32.31
C PRO A 39 4.38 19.17 -33.67
N GLU A 40 3.65 19.37 -34.77
CA GLU A 40 4.16 19.31 -36.13
C GLU A 40 5.10 20.48 -36.47
N GLU A 41 4.76 21.71 -36.05
CA GLU A 41 5.64 22.88 -36.22
C GLU A 41 6.92 22.75 -35.39
N LEU A 42 6.82 22.20 -34.18
CA LEU A 42 7.99 21.87 -33.36
C LEU A 42 8.87 20.81 -34.03
N ALA A 43 8.27 19.73 -34.55
CA ALA A 43 9.01 18.68 -35.26
C ALA A 43 9.68 19.19 -36.55
N GLN A 44 9.00 20.06 -37.32
CA GLN A 44 9.56 20.71 -38.51
C GLN A 44 10.71 21.66 -38.15
N SER A 45 10.59 22.43 -37.06
CA SER A 45 11.67 23.31 -36.59
C SER A 45 12.92 22.56 -36.14
N LEU A 46 12.76 21.31 -35.71
CA LEU A 46 13.83 20.43 -35.24
C LEU A 46 14.39 19.50 -36.33
N GLY A 47 13.89 19.58 -37.57
CA GLY A 47 14.31 18.71 -38.67
C GLY A 47 13.99 17.23 -38.46
N VAL A 48 13.03 16.91 -37.58
CA VAL A 48 12.66 15.54 -37.25
C VAL A 48 11.52 15.09 -38.17
N THR A 49 11.80 14.11 -39.03
CA THR A 49 10.75 13.44 -39.83
C THR A 49 9.92 12.54 -38.92
N LEU A 50 8.69 12.96 -38.60
CA LEU A 50 7.75 12.13 -37.86
C LEU A 50 7.30 10.94 -38.73
N PRO A 51 7.14 9.73 -38.15
CA PRO A 51 6.53 8.61 -38.85
C PRO A 51 5.09 8.95 -39.28
N PRO A 52 4.58 8.35 -40.36
CA PRO A 52 3.21 8.59 -40.82
C PRO A 52 2.20 8.30 -39.71
N ALA A 53 1.24 9.21 -39.53
CA ALA A 53 0.19 9.05 -38.54
C ALA A 53 -0.53 7.70 -38.74
N PRO A 54 -0.83 6.95 -37.67
CA PRO A 54 -1.61 5.73 -37.79
C PRO A 54 -2.99 6.07 -38.40
N PRO A 55 -3.56 5.16 -39.22
CA PRO A 55 -4.89 5.37 -39.77
C PRO A 55 -5.90 5.59 -38.62
N PRO A 56 -6.92 6.44 -38.83
CA PRO A 56 -7.94 6.66 -37.81
C PRO A 56 -8.58 5.32 -37.42
N PRO A 57 -8.89 5.11 -36.13
CA PRO A 57 -9.56 3.90 -35.70
C PRO A 57 -10.89 3.76 -36.47
N PRO A 58 -11.29 2.53 -36.81
CA PRO A 58 -12.59 2.30 -37.44
C PRO A 58 -13.70 2.89 -36.55
N PRO A 59 -14.77 3.44 -37.16
CA PRO A 59 -15.90 3.94 -36.39
C PRO A 59 -16.43 2.83 -35.47
N PRO A 60 -16.81 3.16 -34.23
CA PRO A 60 -17.40 2.16 -33.33
C PRO A 60 -18.62 1.53 -34.02
N PRO A 61 -18.84 0.22 -33.86
CA PRO A 61 -20.03 -0.42 -34.39
C PRO A 61 -21.27 0.31 -33.87
N PRO A 62 -22.31 0.50 -34.71
CA PRO A 62 -23.55 1.12 -34.27
C PRO A 62 -24.06 0.38 -33.03
N GLY A 63 -24.19 1.13 -31.93
CA GLY A 63 -24.70 0.58 -30.68
C GLY A 63 -26.09 -0.03 -30.89
N PRO A 64 -26.43 -1.11 -30.16
CA PRO A 64 -27.75 -1.72 -30.27
C PRO A 64 -28.83 -0.67 -30.01
N SER A 65 -29.81 -0.59 -30.92
CA SER A 65 -30.94 0.33 -30.80
C SER A 65 -31.64 0.13 -29.44
N PRO A 66 -32.01 1.21 -28.72
CA PRO A 66 -32.57 1.14 -27.37
C PRO A 66 -33.98 0.52 -27.27
N SER A 67 -34.49 -0.09 -28.35
CA SER A 67 -35.88 -0.54 -28.45
C SER A 67 -36.11 -2.04 -28.17
N SER A 68 -35.11 -2.79 -27.69
CA SER A 68 -35.27 -4.23 -27.43
C SER A 68 -34.59 -4.70 -26.14
N ILE A 69 -34.76 -3.94 -25.06
CA ILE A 69 -34.61 -4.51 -23.71
C ILE A 69 -36.03 -4.79 -23.22
N ALA A 70 -36.44 -6.05 -23.38
CA ALA A 70 -37.59 -6.58 -22.66
C ALA A 70 -37.32 -6.39 -21.16
N GLN A 71 -38.13 -5.54 -20.51
CA GLN A 71 -38.08 -5.38 -19.06
C GLN A 71 -38.30 -6.74 -18.41
N PRO A 72 -37.37 -7.22 -17.55
CA PRO A 72 -37.66 -8.33 -16.67
C PRO A 72 -38.84 -7.91 -15.78
N GLY A 73 -39.91 -8.71 -15.79
CA GLY A 73 -41.14 -8.42 -15.07
C GLY A 73 -40.86 -8.13 -13.60
N TYR A 74 -41.19 -6.91 -13.18
CA TYR A 74 -41.32 -6.59 -11.76
C TYR A 74 -42.39 -7.51 -11.17
N PRO A 75 -42.14 -8.20 -10.05
CA PRO A 75 -43.21 -8.85 -9.31
C PRO A 75 -44.25 -7.78 -8.89
N PRO A 76 -45.56 -8.10 -8.95
CA PRO A 76 -46.60 -7.15 -8.59
C PRO A 76 -46.40 -6.68 -7.14
N PRO A 77 -46.73 -5.40 -6.84
CA PRO A 77 -46.64 -4.88 -5.48
C PRO A 77 -47.54 -5.70 -4.54
N PRO A 78 -47.12 -5.91 -3.28
CA PRO A 78 -47.95 -6.60 -2.30
C PRO A 78 -49.29 -5.88 -2.13
N PRO A 79 -50.40 -6.61 -1.94
CA PRO A 79 -51.71 -6.02 -1.77
C PRO A 79 -51.73 -5.06 -0.56
N PRO A 80 -52.52 -3.97 -0.63
CA PRO A 80 -52.63 -3.04 0.48
C PRO A 80 -53.12 -3.78 1.73
N PRO A 81 -52.60 -3.44 2.93
CA PRO A 81 -53.02 -4.07 4.17
C PRO A 81 -54.51 -3.89 4.35
N GLY A 82 -55.24 -5.01 4.37
CA GLY A 82 -56.67 -5.04 4.60
C GLY A 82 -57.01 -4.40 5.94
N HIS A 83 -58.06 -3.58 5.94
CA HIS A 83 -58.63 -3.02 7.16
C HIS A 83 -58.96 -4.14 8.16
N PRO A 84 -58.52 -4.03 9.42
CA PRO A 84 -58.92 -4.99 10.44
C PRO A 84 -60.42 -4.89 10.71
N PRO A 85 -61.10 -6.02 10.95
CA PRO A 85 -62.52 -6.01 11.31
C PRO A 85 -62.72 -5.34 12.67
N SER A 86 -63.72 -4.46 12.73
CA SER A 86 -64.28 -3.91 13.96
C SER A 86 -64.76 -5.05 14.87
N ALA A 87 -64.04 -5.33 15.94
CA ALA A 87 -64.48 -6.16 17.06
C ALA A 87 -64.11 -5.40 18.35
N THR A 88 -65.09 -4.71 18.93
CA THR A 88 -65.84 -5.13 20.13
C THR A 88 -64.98 -5.14 21.38
N SER A 89 -65.29 -4.17 22.24
CA SER A 89 -64.81 -3.93 23.59
C SER A 89 -64.57 -5.20 24.41
N GLY A 90 -63.35 -5.34 24.89
CA GLY A 90 -62.96 -6.29 25.93
C GLY A 90 -61.56 -5.95 26.40
N LEU A 91 -61.48 -5.12 27.45
CA LEU A 91 -60.23 -4.83 28.15
C LEU A 91 -59.59 -6.13 28.65
N PRO A 92 -58.28 -6.28 28.45
CA PRO A 92 -57.42 -6.55 29.58
C PRO A 92 -56.27 -5.54 29.64
N VAL A 93 -56.05 -5.04 30.85
CA VAL A 93 -54.91 -4.22 31.25
C VAL A 93 -53.62 -5.02 31.00
N HIS A 94 -52.86 -4.64 29.97
CA HIS A 94 -51.48 -5.09 29.77
C HIS A 94 -50.53 -3.93 30.12
N PRO A 95 -49.50 -4.15 30.93
CA PRO A 95 -48.57 -3.10 31.33
C PRO A 95 -47.72 -2.64 30.16
N ALA A 96 -47.65 -1.32 30.02
CA ALA A 96 -46.74 -0.61 29.14
C ALA A 96 -45.27 -0.87 29.53
N GLY A 97 -44.43 -1.18 28.54
CA GLY A 97 -42.98 -1.21 28.73
C GLY A 97 -42.26 -2.27 27.92
N ALA A 98 -42.32 -2.17 26.58
CA ALA A 98 -41.39 -2.90 25.73
C ALA A 98 -41.06 -2.00 24.52
N THR A 99 -40.13 -1.07 24.74
CA THR A 99 -39.34 -0.46 23.67
C THR A 99 -38.62 -1.57 22.92
N PRO A 100 -38.58 -1.56 21.56
CA PRO A 100 -37.75 -2.48 20.82
C PRO A 100 -36.29 -2.22 21.19
N ASP A 101 -35.70 -3.18 21.89
CA ASP A 101 -34.28 -3.23 22.24
C ASP A 101 -33.46 -3.30 20.95
N ALA A 102 -33.02 -2.14 20.46
CA ALA A 102 -31.87 -2.06 19.59
C ALA A 102 -30.65 -2.33 20.47
N THR A 103 -30.35 -3.61 20.70
CA THR A 103 -29.21 -4.13 21.48
C THR A 103 -27.86 -3.87 20.82
N GLY A 104 -27.69 -2.73 20.14
CA GLY A 104 -26.37 -2.32 19.64
C GLY A 104 -25.37 -2.33 20.78
N GLU A 105 -24.29 -3.10 20.64
CA GLU A 105 -23.23 -3.16 21.65
C GLU A 105 -22.54 -1.79 21.78
N HIS A 106 -22.85 -1.08 22.86
CA HIS A 106 -22.35 0.26 23.15
C HIS A 106 -20.92 0.16 23.70
N SER A 107 -19.93 0.04 22.81
CA SER A 107 -18.52 -0.03 23.21
C SER A 107 -17.92 1.38 23.37
N ASP A 108 -17.27 1.60 24.51
CA ASP A 108 -16.43 2.79 24.71
C ASP A 108 -15.27 2.76 23.71
N VAL A 109 -15.20 3.76 22.84
CA VAL A 109 -14.18 3.88 21.79
C VAL A 109 -12.77 3.87 22.39
N ALA A 110 -12.62 4.35 23.63
CA ALA A 110 -11.35 4.36 24.34
C ALA A 110 -10.87 2.96 24.77
N ALA A 111 -11.78 1.99 24.90
CA ALA A 111 -11.47 0.63 25.32
C ALA A 111 -11.11 -0.31 24.15
N ILE A 112 -11.46 0.08 22.91
CA ILE A 112 -11.19 -0.72 21.72
C ILE A 112 -9.69 -0.62 21.39
N PRO A 113 -9.00 -1.76 21.21
CA PRO A 113 -7.62 -1.75 20.75
C PRO A 113 -7.49 -0.97 19.44
N ARG A 114 -6.54 -0.04 19.37
CA ARG A 114 -6.46 0.93 18.26
C ARG A 114 -6.26 0.27 16.90
N GLU A 115 -5.60 -0.88 16.87
CA GLU A 115 -5.42 -1.68 15.65
C GLU A 115 -6.74 -2.20 15.06
N LYS A 116 -7.80 -2.26 15.87
CA LYS A 116 -9.16 -2.63 15.46
C LYS A 116 -10.02 -1.42 15.08
N LEU A 117 -9.60 -0.20 15.42
CA LEU A 117 -10.33 1.00 15.05
C LEU A 117 -10.37 1.18 13.53
N PRO A 118 -11.47 1.72 12.99
CA PRO A 118 -11.58 2.03 11.57
C PRO A 118 -10.59 3.14 11.18
N ALA A 119 -9.89 2.94 10.06
CA ALA A 119 -9.06 3.96 9.43
C ALA A 119 -9.84 4.64 8.30
N PHE A 120 -9.81 5.96 8.27
CA PHE A 120 -10.48 6.77 7.26
C PHE A 120 -9.46 7.52 6.40
N SER A 121 -9.77 7.67 5.11
CA SER A 121 -8.94 8.41 4.17
C SER A 121 -9.80 9.13 3.13
N THR A 122 -9.55 10.42 2.92
CA THR A 122 -10.27 11.21 1.91
C THR A 122 -9.67 11.12 0.51
N SER A 123 -8.46 10.56 0.37
CA SER A 123 -7.66 10.62 -0.87
C SER A 123 -7.20 9.26 -1.37
N ALA A 124 -6.78 8.39 -0.45
CA ALA A 124 -6.30 7.04 -0.75
C ALA A 124 -7.42 6.00 -0.65
N THR A 125 -7.31 4.96 -1.47
CA THR A 125 -8.22 3.79 -1.49
C THR A 125 -7.44 2.50 -1.31
N GLY A 126 -8.09 1.47 -0.76
CA GLY A 126 -7.48 0.16 -0.55
C GLY A 126 -6.18 0.18 0.24
N ASP A 127 -5.19 -0.57 -0.21
CA ASP A 127 -3.90 -0.74 0.50
C ASP A 127 -3.06 0.54 0.62
N ALA A 128 -3.52 1.65 0.04
CA ALA A 128 -2.89 2.97 0.16
C ALA A 128 -3.44 3.81 1.32
N VAL A 129 -4.54 3.39 1.98
CA VAL A 129 -5.06 4.08 3.17
C VAL A 129 -4.00 4.01 4.27
N VAL A 130 -3.47 5.18 4.66
CA VAL A 130 -2.48 5.28 5.72
C VAL A 130 -3.21 5.20 7.04
N VAL A 131 -2.93 4.14 7.82
CA VAL A 131 -3.34 4.07 9.22
C VAL A 131 -2.34 4.89 10.02
N ASP A 132 -2.84 5.75 10.90
CA ASP A 132 -1.99 6.56 11.77
C ASP A 132 -1.12 5.65 12.66
N PRO A 133 0.22 5.65 12.51
CA PRO A 133 1.08 4.87 13.38
C PRO A 133 1.10 5.58 14.75
N HIS A 134 0.59 4.91 15.78
CA HIS A 134 0.52 5.53 17.11
C HIS A 134 1.90 5.80 17.71
N GLU A 135 2.88 5.04 17.29
CA GLU A 135 4.29 5.27 17.53
C GLU A 135 4.94 4.98 16.18
N ALA A 136 5.07 5.98 15.31
CA ALA A 136 6.14 5.88 14.34
C ALA A 136 7.40 5.68 15.18
N PRO A 137 8.10 4.52 15.09
CA PRO A 137 9.32 4.37 15.86
C PRO A 137 10.19 5.56 15.47
N ASP A 138 10.41 6.48 16.41
CA ASP A 138 11.23 7.69 16.24
C ASP A 138 12.69 7.33 15.94
N ASP A 139 12.99 6.04 15.94
CA ASP A 139 14.30 5.51 15.74
C ASP A 139 14.54 5.21 14.25
N GLU A 140 15.56 5.89 13.73
CA GLU A 140 16.19 5.70 12.43
C GLU A 140 16.88 4.31 12.31
N THR A 141 16.52 3.37 13.19
CA THR A 141 16.87 1.97 13.06
C THR A 141 16.13 1.41 11.86
N VAL A 142 16.79 1.54 10.70
CA VAL A 142 16.64 0.58 9.60
C VAL A 142 16.47 -0.78 10.27
N PRO A 143 15.34 -1.48 10.08
CA PRO A 143 15.02 -2.64 10.91
C PRO A 143 16.22 -3.56 10.84
N VAL A 144 16.80 -3.89 11.99
CA VAL A 144 17.98 -4.77 12.10
C VAL A 144 17.79 -6.03 11.25
N GLY A 145 16.53 -6.46 11.09
CA GLY A 145 16.10 -7.44 10.11
C GLY A 145 16.59 -7.17 8.68
N LEU A 146 16.38 -5.98 8.09
CA LEU A 146 16.81 -5.68 6.71
C LEU A 146 18.33 -5.84 6.54
N TRP A 147 19.10 -5.36 7.51
CA TRP A 147 20.55 -5.55 7.51
C TRP A 147 20.93 -7.02 7.72
N ALA A 148 20.28 -7.73 8.63
CA ALA A 148 20.48 -9.17 8.83
C ALA A 148 20.12 -9.97 7.56
N GLY A 149 19.04 -9.60 6.87
CA GLY A 149 18.64 -10.18 5.60
C GLY A 149 19.67 -9.95 4.51
N ILE A 150 20.18 -8.72 4.38
CA ILE A 150 21.28 -8.39 3.46
C ILE A 150 22.54 -9.20 3.82
N VAL A 151 22.89 -9.30 5.10
CA VAL A 151 24.08 -10.03 5.57
C VAL A 151 23.92 -11.54 5.32
N VAL A 152 22.76 -12.12 5.52
CA VAL A 152 22.50 -13.55 5.23
C VAL A 152 22.53 -13.79 3.72
N VAL A 153 21.85 -12.93 2.95
CA VAL A 153 21.76 -13.04 1.49
C VAL A 153 23.12 -12.85 0.81
N LEU A 154 23.95 -11.93 1.28
CA LEU A 154 25.28 -11.67 0.71
C LEU A 154 26.37 -12.57 1.31
N GLY A 155 26.29 -12.81 2.63
CA GLY A 155 27.32 -13.50 3.39
C GLY A 155 27.38 -14.99 3.06
N VAL A 156 26.24 -15.67 2.90
CA VAL A 156 26.29 -17.12 2.72
C VAL A 156 26.78 -17.55 1.33
N PRO A 157 26.40 -16.91 0.21
CA PRO A 157 27.00 -17.21 -1.09
C PRO A 157 28.51 -16.95 -1.09
N ALA A 158 28.96 -15.87 -0.45
CA ALA A 158 30.38 -15.55 -0.32
C ALA A 158 31.15 -16.62 0.49
N VAL A 159 30.57 -17.09 1.61
CA VAL A 159 31.14 -18.17 2.42
C VAL A 159 31.14 -19.49 1.65
N THR A 160 30.08 -19.79 0.92
CA THR A 160 29.97 -21.01 0.10
C THR A 160 31.02 -21.01 -1.01
N MET A 161 31.24 -19.84 -1.63
CA MET A 161 32.32 -19.62 -2.61
C MET A 161 33.71 -19.80 -2.02
N ALA A 162 33.96 -19.24 -0.82
CA ALA A 162 35.22 -19.46 -0.13
C ALA A 162 35.44 -20.96 0.12
N VAL A 163 34.44 -21.67 0.64
CA VAL A 163 34.53 -23.11 0.90
C VAL A 163 34.78 -23.92 -0.38
N LEU A 164 34.07 -23.62 -1.47
CA LEU A 164 34.25 -24.32 -2.74
C LEU A 164 35.60 -24.03 -3.41
N ARG A 165 36.10 -22.79 -3.32
CA ARG A 165 37.40 -22.41 -3.89
C ARG A 165 38.59 -22.95 -3.08
N PHE A 166 38.43 -23.12 -1.77
CA PHE A 166 39.47 -23.65 -0.89
C PHE A 166 39.37 -25.17 -0.69
N MET A 167 38.40 -25.86 -1.30
CA MET A 167 38.46 -27.32 -1.33
C MET A 167 39.65 -27.75 -2.20
N PRO A 168 40.62 -28.50 -1.64
CA PRO A 168 41.77 -28.96 -2.39
C PRO A 168 41.28 -29.84 -3.55
N GLU A 169 41.64 -29.47 -4.77
CA GLU A 169 41.51 -30.33 -5.94
C GLU A 169 42.20 -31.65 -5.60
N GLY A 170 41.42 -32.72 -5.48
CA GLY A 170 41.98 -34.06 -5.29
C GLY A 170 43.02 -34.30 -6.37
N SER A 171 44.25 -34.58 -5.94
CA SER A 171 45.50 -34.50 -6.70
C SER A 171 45.67 -35.49 -7.84
N ASP A 172 44.61 -36.20 -8.25
CA ASP A 172 44.74 -37.38 -9.10
C ASP A 172 44.05 -37.10 -10.44
N GLY A 173 44.86 -36.74 -11.44
CA GLY A 173 44.50 -36.09 -12.71
C GLY A 173 43.67 -36.90 -13.72
N ALA A 174 42.63 -37.59 -13.28
CA ALA A 174 41.58 -38.09 -14.15
C ALA A 174 40.50 -37.02 -14.30
N ALA A 175 40.11 -36.69 -15.53
CA ALA A 175 39.02 -35.79 -15.87
C ALA A 175 37.70 -36.28 -15.24
N THR A 176 37.48 -35.90 -13.98
CA THR A 176 36.36 -36.36 -13.18
C THR A 176 35.23 -35.36 -13.39
N HIS A 177 34.14 -35.84 -13.98
CA HIS A 177 32.86 -35.14 -14.10
C HIS A 177 32.56 -34.42 -12.77
N TRP A 178 32.55 -33.09 -12.82
CA TRP A 178 32.36 -32.24 -11.64
C TRP A 178 30.92 -32.41 -11.15
N THR A 179 30.72 -33.41 -10.30
CA THR A 179 29.42 -33.67 -9.70
C THR A 179 29.37 -32.77 -8.48
N PRO A 180 28.54 -31.71 -8.47
CA PRO A 180 28.40 -30.90 -7.27
C PRO A 180 28.03 -31.84 -6.13
N PRO A 181 28.77 -31.81 -5.02
CA PRO A 181 28.52 -32.75 -3.96
C PRO A 181 27.10 -32.51 -3.41
N TRP A 182 26.35 -33.58 -3.15
CA TRP A 182 24.92 -33.52 -2.80
C TRP A 182 24.59 -32.53 -1.67
N TRP A 183 25.53 -32.30 -0.75
CA TRP A 183 25.39 -31.33 0.34
C TRP A 183 25.28 -29.88 -0.16
N ALA A 184 25.84 -29.53 -1.32
CA ALA A 184 25.72 -28.21 -1.92
C ALA A 184 24.28 -27.90 -2.32
N ILE A 185 23.54 -28.91 -2.82
CA ILE A 185 22.11 -28.80 -3.12
C ILE A 185 21.33 -28.56 -1.82
N VAL A 186 21.66 -29.28 -0.74
CA VAL A 186 21.03 -29.10 0.57
C VAL A 186 21.25 -27.68 1.10
N ILE A 187 22.48 -27.17 1.04
CA ILE A 187 22.80 -25.78 1.45
C ILE A 187 21.99 -24.79 0.62
N LEU A 188 21.91 -24.96 -0.70
CA LEU A 188 21.11 -24.09 -1.57
C LEU A 188 19.63 -24.08 -1.18
N VAL A 189 19.03 -25.26 -0.94
CA VAL A 189 17.62 -25.37 -0.52
C VAL A 189 17.40 -24.68 0.83
N VAL A 190 18.28 -24.93 1.80
CA VAL A 190 18.20 -24.28 3.12
C VAL A 190 18.29 -22.76 2.99
N LEU A 191 19.13 -22.25 2.08
CA LEU A 191 19.27 -20.82 1.86
C LEU A 191 18.04 -20.18 1.23
N VAL A 192 17.45 -20.83 0.23
CA VAL A 192 16.20 -20.35 -0.38
C VAL A 192 15.08 -20.32 0.66
N MET A 193 14.97 -21.39 1.47
CA MET A 193 14.00 -21.47 2.56
C MET A 193 14.23 -20.40 3.63
N ALA A 194 15.47 -20.21 4.08
CA ALA A 194 15.81 -19.18 5.06
C ALA A 194 15.52 -17.77 4.53
N THR A 195 15.86 -17.49 3.27
CA THR A 195 15.56 -16.20 2.63
C THR A 195 14.06 -15.98 2.54
N GLY A 196 13.29 -17.01 2.16
CA GLY A 196 11.83 -16.95 2.11
C GLY A 196 11.19 -16.72 3.48
N LEU A 197 11.70 -17.36 4.52
CA LEU A 197 11.20 -17.20 5.89
C LEU A 197 11.47 -15.79 6.44
N VAL A 198 12.69 -15.27 6.23
CA VAL A 198 13.06 -13.89 6.60
C VAL A 198 12.22 -12.87 5.82
N ALA A 199 12.00 -13.12 4.53
CA ALA A 199 11.14 -12.29 3.69
C ALA A 199 9.70 -12.28 4.21
N ALA A 200 9.15 -13.44 4.57
CA ALA A 200 7.80 -13.56 5.11
C ALA A 200 7.64 -12.86 6.46
N SER A 201 8.60 -13.03 7.39
CA SER A 201 8.56 -12.35 8.70
C SER A 201 8.74 -10.84 8.58
N MET A 202 9.61 -10.38 7.67
CA MET A 202 9.71 -8.95 7.34
C MET A 202 8.39 -8.43 6.78
N HIS A 203 7.74 -9.19 5.91
CA HIS A 203 6.50 -8.75 5.30
C HIS A 203 5.42 -8.49 6.35
N SER A 204 5.25 -9.40 7.33
CA SER A 204 4.29 -9.20 8.43
C SER A 204 4.64 -7.98 9.27
N ASP A 205 5.90 -7.86 9.72
CA ASP A 205 6.32 -6.77 10.60
C ASP A 205 6.23 -5.41 9.91
N LEU A 206 6.63 -5.33 8.63
CA LEU A 206 6.60 -4.09 7.85
C LEU A 206 5.16 -3.72 7.46
N ALA A 207 4.30 -4.69 7.18
CA ALA A 207 2.89 -4.44 6.91
C ALA A 207 2.19 -3.85 8.13
N GLU A 208 2.48 -4.39 9.33
CA GLU A 208 1.95 -3.89 10.59
C GLU A 208 2.49 -2.48 10.92
N ARG A 209 3.81 -2.27 10.81
CA ARG A 209 4.44 -0.97 11.13
C ARG A 209 4.04 0.17 10.20
N TYR A 210 3.96 -0.09 8.90
CA TYR A 210 3.70 0.97 7.92
C TYR A 210 2.21 1.11 7.56
N GLY A 211 1.37 0.14 7.94
CA GLY A 211 -0.03 0.08 7.54
C GLY A 211 -0.25 -0.04 6.02
N GLN A 212 0.82 -0.25 5.24
CA GLN A 212 0.78 -0.35 3.79
C GLN A 212 1.51 -1.61 3.30
N ARG A 213 0.73 -2.64 2.95
CA ARG A 213 1.23 -3.90 2.38
C ARG A 213 2.00 -3.71 1.09
N ARG A 214 1.63 -2.71 0.27
CA ARG A 214 2.33 -2.46 -1.00
C ARG A 214 3.78 -2.05 -0.76
N VAL A 215 4.04 -1.23 0.25
CA VAL A 215 5.41 -0.83 0.63
C VAL A 215 6.14 -2.03 1.25
N ALA A 216 5.49 -2.76 2.15
CA ALA A 216 6.06 -3.96 2.77
C ALA A 216 6.46 -5.03 1.73
N SER A 217 5.59 -5.31 0.75
CA SER A 217 5.85 -6.23 -0.36
C SER A 217 7.05 -5.79 -1.18
N ARG A 218 7.14 -4.50 -1.55
CA ARG A 218 8.30 -3.97 -2.31
C ARG A 218 9.60 -4.04 -1.53
N ILE A 219 9.60 -3.79 -0.22
CA ILE A 219 10.79 -3.92 0.62
C ILE A 219 11.22 -5.39 0.70
N THR A 220 10.25 -6.31 0.79
CA THR A 220 10.47 -7.76 0.88
C THR A 220 11.01 -8.34 -0.44
N GLU A 221 10.63 -7.79 -1.59
CA GLU A 221 11.16 -8.20 -2.89
C GLU A 221 12.68 -7.95 -3.02
N VAL A 222 13.20 -6.85 -2.47
CA VAL A 222 14.61 -6.45 -2.61
C VAL A 222 15.60 -7.56 -2.22
N PRO A 223 15.56 -8.14 -1.01
CA PRO A 223 16.49 -9.21 -0.63
C PRO A 223 16.32 -10.46 -1.48
N VAL A 224 15.10 -10.80 -1.92
CA VAL A 224 14.84 -11.95 -2.79
C VAL A 224 15.55 -11.79 -4.12
N PHE A 225 15.36 -10.64 -4.80
CA PHE A 225 16.00 -10.40 -6.09
C PHE A 225 17.51 -10.20 -5.97
N LEU A 226 18.00 -9.63 -4.87
CA LEU A 226 19.42 -9.56 -4.59
C LEU A 226 20.03 -10.96 -4.42
N ALA A 227 19.35 -11.87 -3.72
CA ALA A 227 19.78 -13.26 -3.56
C ALA A 227 19.83 -13.99 -4.91
N VAL A 228 18.81 -13.80 -5.76
CA VAL A 228 18.78 -14.36 -7.12
C VAL A 228 19.95 -13.82 -7.94
N ALA A 229 20.19 -12.50 -7.91
CA ALA A 229 21.31 -11.90 -8.63
C ALA A 229 22.67 -12.46 -8.19
N VAL A 230 22.90 -12.53 -6.88
CA VAL A 230 24.16 -13.04 -6.32
C VAL A 230 24.32 -14.53 -6.61
N GLY A 231 23.25 -15.32 -6.50
CA GLY A 231 23.25 -16.74 -6.82
C GLY A 231 23.58 -17.00 -8.29
N CYS A 232 22.96 -16.27 -9.22
CA CYS A 232 23.26 -16.38 -10.64
C CYS A 232 24.70 -15.94 -10.97
N LEU A 233 25.19 -14.82 -10.42
CA LEU A 233 26.59 -14.40 -10.60
C LEU A 233 27.58 -15.40 -10.03
N THR A 234 27.26 -16.00 -8.88
CA THR A 234 28.08 -17.04 -8.26
C THR A 234 28.14 -18.28 -9.16
N ALA A 235 27.01 -18.70 -9.73
CA ALA A 235 26.97 -19.79 -10.69
C ALA A 235 27.85 -19.51 -11.92
N VAL A 236 27.82 -18.27 -12.45
CA VAL A 236 28.73 -17.85 -13.53
C VAL A 236 30.18 -17.92 -13.07
N ALA A 237 30.53 -17.40 -11.91
CA ALA A 237 31.91 -17.39 -11.43
C ALA A 237 32.48 -18.79 -11.14
N ILE A 238 31.61 -19.76 -10.81
CA ILE A 238 31.99 -21.17 -10.61
C ILE A 238 32.13 -21.90 -11.95
N MET A 239 31.19 -21.67 -12.89
CA MET A 239 31.18 -22.38 -14.18
C MET A 239 32.08 -21.74 -15.23
N ALA A 240 32.37 -20.44 -15.12
CA ALA A 240 33.21 -19.74 -16.06
C ALA A 240 34.66 -20.22 -15.90
N PRO A 241 35.29 -20.72 -16.98
CA PRO A 241 36.74 -20.92 -16.95
C PRO A 241 37.43 -19.57 -16.66
N PRO A 242 38.62 -19.58 -16.02
CA PRO A 242 39.35 -18.34 -15.74
C PRO A 242 39.60 -17.55 -17.04
N TRP A 243 38.90 -16.42 -17.21
CA TRP A 243 38.88 -15.63 -18.45
C TRP A 243 39.87 -14.44 -18.39
N PRO A 244 40.77 -14.22 -19.38
CA PRO A 244 41.53 -15.22 -20.15
C PRO A 244 43.04 -14.84 -20.30
N PRO A 245 43.86 -15.68 -20.95
CA PRO A 245 44.73 -15.11 -21.99
C PRO A 245 44.60 -15.90 -23.29
N GLY A 246 43.70 -15.44 -24.17
CA GLY A 246 43.58 -15.93 -25.53
C GLY A 246 42.15 -15.96 -26.02
N LEU A 247 41.72 -14.93 -26.74
CA LEU A 247 40.64 -14.98 -27.73
C LEU A 247 41.07 -15.92 -28.89
N GLY A 248 41.38 -17.17 -28.57
CA GLY A 248 41.63 -18.21 -29.53
C GLY A 248 40.30 -18.60 -30.13
N THR A 249 40.05 -18.12 -31.33
CA THR A 249 39.11 -18.62 -32.34
C THR A 249 39.40 -20.08 -32.70
N GLY A 250 39.50 -20.97 -31.70
CA GLY A 250 39.47 -22.40 -31.92
C GLY A 250 38.04 -22.81 -32.21
N ASP A 251 37.78 -23.37 -33.39
CA ASP A 251 36.49 -23.78 -33.99
C ASP A 251 35.63 -24.77 -33.17
N GLY A 252 35.81 -24.88 -31.85
CA GLY A 252 35.23 -25.94 -31.02
C GLY A 252 34.31 -25.51 -29.87
N ALA A 253 34.14 -24.21 -29.60
CA ALA A 253 33.18 -23.80 -28.56
C ALA A 253 31.76 -24.11 -29.01
N SER A 254 31.09 -25.03 -28.32
CA SER A 254 29.72 -25.38 -28.68
C SER A 254 28.82 -24.18 -28.40
N THR A 255 27.83 -23.92 -29.25
CA THR A 255 26.81 -22.86 -29.02
C THR A 255 26.18 -22.99 -27.63
N PHE A 256 26.11 -24.21 -27.09
CA PHE A 256 25.62 -24.51 -25.75
C PHE A 256 26.49 -23.87 -24.64
N ASP A 257 27.81 -23.83 -24.77
CA ASP A 257 28.72 -23.23 -23.78
C ASP A 257 28.57 -21.71 -23.72
N VAL A 258 28.38 -21.09 -24.90
CA VAL A 258 28.12 -19.64 -25.00
C VAL A 258 26.75 -19.30 -24.42
N VAL A 259 25.71 -20.07 -24.75
CA VAL A 259 24.35 -19.80 -24.27
C VAL A 259 24.22 -20.05 -22.76
N SER A 260 24.81 -21.12 -22.24
CA SER A 260 24.76 -21.47 -20.82
C SER A 260 25.50 -20.47 -19.92
N SER A 261 26.54 -19.79 -20.43
CA SER A 261 27.23 -18.72 -19.70
C SER A 261 26.51 -17.37 -19.75
N ILE A 262 25.81 -17.06 -20.84
CA ILE A 262 25.08 -15.78 -20.99
C ILE A 262 23.80 -15.77 -20.16
N ILE A 263 23.04 -16.88 -20.12
CA ILE A 263 21.74 -16.93 -19.45
C ILE A 263 21.82 -16.44 -17.99
N PRO A 264 22.70 -16.97 -17.11
CA PRO A 264 22.75 -16.55 -15.71
C PRO A 264 23.20 -15.10 -15.55
N VAL A 265 24.06 -14.57 -16.44
CA VAL A 265 24.43 -13.14 -16.44
C VAL A 265 23.20 -12.27 -16.73
N VAL A 266 22.41 -12.61 -17.74
CA VAL A 266 21.18 -11.88 -18.08
C VAL A 266 20.19 -11.91 -16.92
N PHE A 267 19.96 -13.08 -16.32
CA PHE A 267 19.10 -13.21 -15.14
C PHE A 267 19.61 -12.40 -13.95
N SER A 268 20.94 -12.36 -13.74
CA SER A 268 21.55 -11.55 -12.67
C SER A 268 21.28 -10.06 -12.86
N VAL A 269 21.50 -9.55 -14.08
CA VAL A 269 21.26 -8.14 -14.42
C VAL A 269 19.78 -7.81 -14.28
N ALA A 270 18.89 -8.66 -14.79
CA ALA A 270 17.44 -8.47 -14.66
C ALA A 270 16.99 -8.43 -13.18
N ALA A 271 17.51 -9.33 -12.35
CA ALA A 271 17.23 -9.36 -10.92
C ALA A 271 17.76 -8.12 -10.20
N LEU A 272 18.96 -7.63 -10.52
CA LEU A 272 19.50 -6.38 -9.96
C LEU A 272 18.66 -5.16 -10.34
N VAL A 273 18.27 -5.06 -11.61
CA VAL A 273 17.39 -3.98 -12.10
C VAL A 273 16.07 -4.02 -11.34
N TRP A 274 15.48 -5.20 -11.17
CA TRP A 274 14.23 -5.34 -10.44
C TRP A 274 14.38 -4.98 -8.96
N ALA A 275 15.44 -5.43 -8.29
CA ALA A 275 15.75 -5.07 -6.91
C ALA A 275 15.86 -3.54 -6.74
N PHE A 276 16.53 -2.87 -7.69
CA PHE A 276 16.66 -1.42 -7.69
C PHE A 276 15.32 -0.71 -7.89
N VAL A 277 14.51 -1.17 -8.85
CA VAL A 277 13.15 -0.62 -9.08
C VAL A 277 12.26 -0.80 -7.86
N SER A 278 12.24 -2.00 -7.25
CA SER A 278 11.47 -2.26 -6.03
C SER A 278 11.92 -1.38 -4.88
N LEU A 279 13.22 -1.17 -4.70
CA LEU A 279 13.76 -0.25 -3.68
C LEU A 279 13.36 1.21 -3.94
N ALA A 280 13.42 1.67 -5.20
CA ALA A 280 13.03 3.03 -5.57
C ALA A 280 11.52 3.27 -5.32
N LEU A 281 10.67 2.31 -5.71
CA LEU A 281 9.23 2.35 -5.45
C LEU A 281 8.91 2.29 -3.95
N ALA A 282 9.62 1.45 -3.19
CA ALA A 282 9.49 1.40 -1.73
C ALA A 282 9.83 2.75 -1.09
N ARG A 283 10.94 3.39 -1.51
CA ARG A 283 11.31 4.73 -1.02
C ARG A 283 10.30 5.80 -1.39
N ALA A 284 9.76 5.77 -2.60
CA ALA A 284 8.71 6.69 -3.03
C ALA A 284 7.44 6.51 -2.19
N GLY A 285 7.02 5.26 -1.97
CA GLY A 285 5.88 4.92 -1.11
C GLY A 285 6.09 5.38 0.33
N LEU A 286 7.26 5.13 0.92
CA LEU A 286 7.60 5.57 2.27
C LEU A 286 7.59 7.10 2.41
N ARG A 287 8.08 7.84 1.40
CA ARG A 287 7.97 9.31 1.38
C ARG A 287 6.52 9.77 1.35
N ALA A 288 5.68 9.12 0.55
CA ALA A 288 4.26 9.44 0.47
C ALA A 288 3.54 9.17 1.81
N VAL A 289 3.84 8.04 2.46
CA VAL A 289 3.33 7.71 3.80
C VAL A 289 3.77 8.74 4.83
N ARG A 290 5.06 9.07 4.89
CA ARG A 290 5.59 10.09 5.82
C ARG A 290 4.96 11.45 5.60
N ALA A 291 4.78 11.86 4.34
CA ALA A 291 4.12 13.12 4.01
C ALA A 291 2.66 13.14 4.48
N GLU A 292 1.94 12.03 4.34
CA GLU A 292 0.55 11.93 4.83
C GLU A 292 0.49 11.87 6.36
N GLN A 293 1.41 11.16 7.02
CA GLN A 293 1.50 11.14 8.49
C GLN A 293 1.81 12.53 9.05
N GLU A 294 2.77 13.25 8.46
CA GLU A 294 3.08 14.62 8.86
C GLU A 294 1.88 15.54 8.66
N ARG A 295 1.16 15.37 7.54
CA ARG A 295 -0.10 16.07 7.30
C ARG A 295 -1.15 15.76 8.38
N MET A 296 -1.30 14.50 8.79
CA MET A 296 -2.23 14.11 9.86
C MET A 296 -1.82 14.74 11.20
N ARG A 297 -0.52 14.74 11.55
CA ARG A 297 0.00 15.42 12.74
C ARG A 297 -0.27 16.92 12.70
N GLU A 298 0.00 17.57 11.58
CA GLU A 298 -0.27 19.00 11.39
C GLU A 298 -1.77 19.30 11.50
N LEU A 299 -2.64 18.43 10.96
CA LEU A 299 -4.09 18.54 11.12
C LEU A 299 -4.53 18.38 12.57
N ARG A 300 -3.94 17.46 13.35
CA ARG A 300 -4.25 17.33 14.79
C ARG A 300 -3.79 18.54 15.60
N ALA A 301 -2.62 19.09 15.27
CA ALA A 301 -2.03 20.20 16.00
C ALA A 301 -2.72 21.55 15.68
N ALA A 302 -3.01 21.81 14.39
CA ALA A 302 -3.46 23.11 13.92
C ALA A 302 -4.87 23.11 13.27
N GLY A 303 -5.47 21.94 13.06
CA GLY A 303 -6.80 21.81 12.47
C GLY A 303 -7.92 22.17 13.43
N ARG A 304 -9.10 22.46 12.89
CA ARG A 304 -10.33 22.61 13.67
C ARG A 304 -11.12 21.31 13.63
N ALA A 305 -11.42 20.78 14.80
CA ALA A 305 -12.30 19.63 14.96
C ALA A 305 -13.77 20.07 14.86
N ALA A 306 -14.55 19.39 14.02
CA ALA A 306 -15.99 19.52 13.94
C ALA A 306 -16.67 18.17 14.19
N PRO A 307 -17.77 18.14 14.96
CA PRO A 307 -18.56 16.92 15.11
C PRO A 307 -19.22 16.57 13.77
N GLY A 308 -19.17 15.30 13.43
CA GLY A 308 -19.80 14.72 12.25
C GLY A 308 -20.44 13.37 12.54
N THR A 309 -21.14 12.86 11.55
CA THR A 309 -21.82 11.57 11.59
C THR A 309 -21.70 10.88 10.24
N ILE A 310 -21.49 9.56 10.25
CA ILE A 310 -21.52 8.75 9.02
C ILE A 310 -22.97 8.71 8.52
N THR A 311 -23.23 9.23 7.31
CA THR A 311 -24.58 9.26 6.71
C THR A 311 -24.79 8.15 5.69
N GLU A 312 -23.74 7.72 5.01
CA GLU A 312 -23.80 6.64 4.02
C GLU A 312 -22.57 5.74 4.21
N ARG A 313 -22.77 4.43 4.03
CA ARG A 313 -21.70 3.43 4.04
C ARG A 313 -22.01 2.40 2.96
N SER A 314 -21.10 2.25 2.00
CA SER A 314 -21.21 1.32 0.89
C SER A 314 -20.00 0.40 0.86
N PHE A 315 -20.25 -0.91 0.89
CA PHE A 315 -19.19 -1.92 0.83
C PHE A 315 -18.61 -2.04 -0.57
N LEU A 316 -17.29 -1.90 -0.71
CA LEU A 316 -16.61 -1.91 -2.01
C LEU A 316 -16.33 -3.32 -2.54
N ARG A 317 -16.72 -4.38 -1.81
CA ARG A 317 -16.41 -5.78 -2.15
C ARG A 317 -14.92 -6.03 -2.33
N LYS A 318 -14.12 -5.33 -1.53
CA LYS A 318 -12.66 -5.41 -1.49
C LYS A 318 -12.22 -5.57 -0.05
N TRP A 319 -11.13 -6.29 0.14
CA TRP A 319 -10.49 -6.52 1.42
C TRP A 319 -9.04 -6.08 1.34
N SER A 320 -8.55 -5.44 2.39
CA SER A 320 -7.13 -5.19 2.64
C SER A 320 -6.78 -5.92 3.93
N ASP A 321 -5.94 -6.96 3.88
CA ASP A 321 -5.60 -7.74 5.08
C ASP A 321 -6.81 -8.35 5.81
N SER A 322 -7.73 -8.96 5.04
CA SER A 322 -9.01 -9.46 5.57
C SER A 322 -9.89 -8.39 6.23
N ARG A 323 -9.51 -7.10 6.15
CA ARG A 323 -10.32 -5.96 6.58
C ARG A 323 -11.16 -5.44 5.40
N PRO A 324 -12.49 -5.46 5.49
CA PRO A 324 -13.37 -4.96 4.44
C PRO A 324 -13.17 -3.45 4.20
N GLN A 325 -13.30 -3.06 2.93
CA GLN A 325 -13.19 -1.66 2.48
C GLN A 325 -14.56 -1.07 2.16
N PHE A 326 -14.79 0.17 2.58
CA PHE A 326 -16.05 0.88 2.37
C PHE A 326 -15.81 2.27 1.77
N SER A 327 -16.79 2.75 1.03
CA SER A 327 -16.98 4.17 0.73
C SER A 327 -17.97 4.73 1.74
N VAL A 328 -17.61 5.79 2.43
CA VAL A 328 -18.46 6.45 3.43
C VAL A 328 -18.70 7.91 3.07
N ARG A 329 -19.91 8.39 3.35
CA ARG A 329 -20.19 9.83 3.37
C ARG A 329 -20.39 10.27 4.80
N ILE A 330 -19.78 11.38 5.14
CA ILE A 330 -19.81 11.96 6.48
C ILE A 330 -20.41 13.35 6.38
N ALA A 331 -21.48 13.60 7.11
CA ALA A 331 -22.01 14.93 7.31
C ALA A 331 -21.36 15.54 8.56
N TYR A 332 -20.92 16.80 8.47
CA TYR A 332 -20.33 17.52 9.58
C TYR A 332 -20.68 19.00 9.52
N SER A 333 -20.72 19.65 10.68
CA SER A 333 -21.13 21.06 10.78
C SER A 333 -19.91 21.97 10.90
N THR A 334 -19.83 22.97 10.02
CA THR A 334 -18.80 24.02 10.09
C THR A 334 -19.44 25.38 10.38
N PRO A 335 -18.68 26.40 10.81
CA PRO A 335 -19.20 27.77 10.94
C PRO A 335 -19.78 28.34 9.64
N ALA A 336 -19.37 27.80 8.48
CA ALA A 336 -19.90 28.18 7.17
C ALA A 336 -21.17 27.41 6.77
N GLY A 337 -21.67 26.51 7.64
CA GLY A 337 -22.82 25.66 7.38
C GLY A 337 -22.49 24.16 7.34
N PRO A 338 -23.52 23.31 7.14
CA PRO A 338 -23.37 21.87 7.02
C PRO A 338 -22.59 21.49 5.76
N ARG A 339 -21.72 20.50 5.87
CA ARG A 339 -20.91 19.98 4.77
C ARG A 339 -20.98 18.46 4.73
N GLN A 340 -20.73 17.90 3.55
CA GLN A 340 -20.55 16.46 3.36
C GLN A 340 -19.16 16.18 2.81
N LEU A 341 -18.57 15.08 3.27
CA LEU A 341 -17.25 14.62 2.87
C LEU A 341 -17.35 13.15 2.48
N ALA A 342 -16.84 12.81 1.30
CA ALA A 342 -16.65 11.43 0.90
C ALA A 342 -15.27 10.94 1.37
N ALA A 343 -15.24 9.74 1.94
CA ALA A 343 -14.01 9.10 2.39
C ALA A 343 -14.07 7.59 2.15
N HIS A 344 -12.90 6.96 2.18
CA HIS A 344 -12.74 5.52 2.19
C HIS A 344 -12.45 5.08 3.62
N MET A 345 -13.06 3.97 4.02
CA MET A 345 -12.92 3.40 5.35
C MET A 345 -12.42 1.96 5.24
N ILE A 346 -11.44 1.61 6.07
CA ILE A 346 -11.00 0.23 6.30
C ILE A 346 -11.24 -0.06 7.78
N ALA A 347 -11.98 -1.13 8.07
CA ALA A 347 -12.34 -1.47 9.45
C ALA A 347 -12.20 -2.98 9.69
N SER A 348 -11.95 -3.37 10.93
CA SER A 348 -12.10 -4.77 11.33
C SER A 348 -13.56 -5.19 11.20
N THR A 349 -13.83 -6.43 10.79
CA THR A 349 -15.18 -6.98 10.77
C THR A 349 -15.84 -6.90 12.14
N SER A 350 -15.07 -7.05 13.22
CA SER A 350 -15.57 -6.98 14.61
C SER A 350 -15.92 -5.58 15.11
N HIS A 351 -15.44 -4.52 14.46
CA HIS A 351 -15.60 -3.13 14.92
C HIS A 351 -15.95 -2.22 13.74
N LEU A 352 -16.96 -2.63 12.97
CA LEU A 352 -17.37 -1.91 11.77
C LEU A 352 -18.40 -0.82 12.12
N PRO A 353 -18.10 0.48 11.97
CA PRO A 353 -19.05 1.54 12.32
C PRO A 353 -20.30 1.52 11.42
N THR A 354 -21.48 1.69 12.01
CA THR A 354 -22.75 1.82 11.29
C THR A 354 -23.03 3.26 10.87
N VAL A 355 -24.00 3.43 9.97
CA VAL A 355 -24.57 4.75 9.66
C VAL A 355 -25.17 5.34 10.93
N GLY A 356 -24.88 6.61 11.20
CA GLY A 356 -25.22 7.31 12.45
C GLY A 356 -24.06 7.37 13.45
N SER A 357 -22.99 6.58 13.26
CA SER A 357 -21.84 6.61 14.15
C SER A 357 -21.20 8.01 14.22
N PRO A 358 -20.91 8.52 15.44
CA PRO A 358 -20.28 9.82 15.62
C PRO A 358 -18.80 9.78 15.22
N VAL A 359 -18.40 10.79 14.46
CA VAL A 359 -17.01 11.00 14.03
C VAL A 359 -16.59 12.44 14.31
N VAL A 360 -15.29 12.65 14.47
CA VAL A 360 -14.69 13.99 14.50
C VAL A 360 -13.97 14.21 13.18
N VAL A 361 -14.34 15.29 12.50
CA VAL A 361 -13.71 15.71 11.25
C VAL A 361 -12.80 16.89 11.56
N THR A 362 -11.51 16.69 11.46
CA THR A 362 -10.49 17.71 11.67
C THR A 362 -10.03 18.27 10.32
N TYR A 363 -10.29 19.56 10.09
CA TYR A 363 -10.05 20.21 8.80
C TYR A 363 -9.32 21.55 8.97
N ARG A 364 -8.70 22.04 7.89
CA ARG A 364 -8.14 23.40 7.85
C ARG A 364 -9.21 24.39 7.39
N PRO A 365 -9.48 25.47 8.15
CA PRO A 365 -10.50 26.45 7.78
C PRO A 365 -10.28 27.12 6.42
N TRP A 366 -9.02 27.25 6.01
CA TRP A 366 -8.61 27.92 4.76
C TRP A 366 -8.52 26.99 3.55
N ASP A 367 -8.67 25.68 3.72
CA ASP A 367 -8.66 24.75 2.58
C ASP A 367 -9.99 24.86 1.80
N HIS A 368 -9.88 24.92 0.48
CA HIS A 368 -11.06 24.97 -0.39
C HIS A 368 -11.87 23.67 -0.23
N PRO A 369 -13.20 23.71 -0.03
CA PRO A 369 -14.01 22.54 0.27
C PRO A 369 -13.88 21.35 -0.69
N ALA A 370 -13.60 21.58 -1.98
CA ALA A 370 -13.42 20.51 -2.98
C ALA A 370 -12.05 19.82 -2.90
N ALA A 371 -11.04 20.49 -2.33
CA ALA A 371 -9.68 19.97 -2.16
C ALA A 371 -9.31 19.74 -0.68
N ALA A 372 -10.24 20.03 0.22
CA ALA A 372 -10.05 19.94 1.67
C ALA A 372 -9.91 18.48 2.07
N ARG A 373 -8.67 18.04 2.19
CA ARG A 373 -8.32 16.77 2.82
C ARG A 373 -8.49 16.95 4.33
N ALA A 374 -9.43 16.24 4.91
CA ALA A 374 -9.71 16.25 6.34
C ALA A 374 -9.23 14.94 6.99
N LEU A 375 -8.84 15.03 8.25
CA LEU A 375 -8.60 13.88 9.11
C LEU A 375 -9.93 13.49 9.75
N ILE A 376 -10.30 12.22 9.64
CA ILE A 376 -11.55 11.68 10.20
C ILE A 376 -11.18 10.62 11.23
N GLU A 377 -11.69 10.78 12.44
CA GLU A 377 -11.51 9.82 13.54
C GLU A 377 -12.88 9.52 14.17
N LEU A 378 -13.07 8.35 14.79
CA LEU A 378 -14.25 8.13 15.63
C LEU A 378 -14.22 9.12 16.80
N ASP A 379 -15.38 9.66 17.19
CA ASP A 379 -15.43 10.59 18.33
C ASP A 379 -15.16 9.84 19.64
N PRO A 380 -14.01 10.05 20.33
CA PRO A 380 -13.71 9.32 21.56
C PRO A 380 -14.62 9.73 22.72
N ARG A 381 -15.38 10.82 22.59
CA ARG A 381 -16.29 11.32 23.63
C ARG A 381 -17.69 10.76 23.51
N ARG A 382 -17.97 10.00 22.45
CA ARG A 382 -19.29 9.44 22.16
C ARG A 382 -19.15 7.97 21.84
N THR A 383 -20.14 7.19 22.24
CA THR A 383 -20.19 5.77 21.92
C THR A 383 -20.37 5.60 20.41
N ALA A 384 -19.47 4.85 19.78
CA ALA A 384 -19.61 4.46 18.39
C ALA A 384 -20.62 3.31 18.28
N LEU A 385 -21.40 3.30 17.19
CA LEU A 385 -22.33 2.23 16.90
C LEU A 385 -21.65 1.23 15.96
N PHE A 386 -21.49 -0.01 16.38
CA PHE A 386 -20.88 -1.05 15.56
C PHE A 386 -21.93 -1.97 14.95
N ASP A 387 -21.62 -2.49 13.77
CA ASP A 387 -22.52 -3.38 13.04
C ASP A 387 -22.34 -4.81 13.55
N GLU A 388 -23.40 -5.39 14.10
CA GLU A 388 -23.41 -6.77 14.55
C GLU A 388 -23.50 -7.76 13.38
N HIS A 389 -24.04 -7.33 12.23
CA HIS A 389 -24.25 -8.18 11.07
C HIS A 389 -22.98 -8.21 10.20
N THR A 390 -21.93 -8.79 10.75
CA THR A 390 -20.59 -8.75 10.15
C THR A 390 -20.37 -9.80 9.05
N HIS A 391 -21.22 -10.84 9.01
CA HIS A 391 -21.12 -11.97 8.06
C HIS A 391 -20.95 -11.58 6.59
N PRO A 392 -21.68 -10.58 6.03
CA PRO A 392 -21.52 -10.19 4.63
C PRO A 392 -20.15 -9.59 4.30
N TYR A 393 -19.38 -9.21 5.33
CA TYR A 393 -18.09 -8.54 5.19
C TYR A 393 -16.90 -9.46 5.44
N ILE A 394 -17.14 -10.72 5.80
CA ILE A 394 -16.08 -11.72 5.94
C ILE A 394 -15.50 -12.03 4.56
N GLN A 395 -14.17 -12.01 4.46
CA GLN A 395 -13.50 -12.38 3.21
C GLN A 395 -13.83 -13.84 2.90
N PRO A 396 -14.36 -14.17 1.71
CA PRO A 396 -14.54 -15.56 1.33
C PRO A 396 -13.16 -16.22 1.33
N SER A 397 -12.99 -17.28 2.13
CA SER A 397 -11.77 -18.08 2.13
C SER A 397 -11.53 -18.58 0.71
N ALA A 398 -10.31 -18.39 0.19
CA ALA A 398 -9.95 -18.84 -1.15
C ALA A 398 -10.16 -20.36 -1.35
N ASP A 399 -10.29 -21.11 -0.26
CA ASP A 399 -10.48 -22.56 -0.21
C ASP A 399 -11.94 -23.00 -0.44
N GLY A 400 -12.89 -22.05 -0.52
CA GLY A 400 -14.33 -22.33 -0.72
C GLY A 400 -14.73 -22.65 -2.16
N GLY A 401 -13.81 -23.15 -2.97
CA GLY A 401 -14.06 -23.53 -4.36
C GLY A 401 -14.88 -24.82 -4.45
N GLY A 402 -16.21 -24.68 -4.56
CA GLY A 402 -17.12 -25.60 -5.24
C GLY A 402 -17.16 -27.05 -4.74
N SER A 403 -18.11 -27.34 -3.84
CA SER A 403 -18.76 -28.66 -3.77
C SER A 403 -20.04 -28.66 -4.60
#